data_AF-A0A096LXT9-F1
#
_entry.id   AF-A0A096LXT9-F1
#
_cell.length_a   1.000
_cell.length_b   1.000
_cell.length_c   1.000
_cell.angle_alpha   90.00
_cell.angle_beta   90.00
_cell.angle_gamma   90.00
#
_symmetry.space_group_name_H-M   'P 1'
#
loop_
_entity.id
_entity.type
_entity.pdbx_description
1 polymer ?
#
loop_
_entity_poly.entity_id
_entity_poly.type
_entity_poly.pdbx_seq_one_letter_code
_entity_poly.pdbx_strand_id
1 'polypeptide(L)'
;MKILILIFVTLHLVNGAAEGELQYGDIISVSKTCGCTGFTYKHYGIYLDKNRFDKQGADDNIFHFTGLKKKAILGGCIFDKINIQNYEKDNYLDKIENYRKKVSIEEITKRINEKYEHCRKKKDVWEAFSNNCEHLANYIRYGEKISLQVCGLLKQSGRVYILLLNCQLFDM
;
A
#
# COMPACT_ATOMS: atom_id res chain seq x y z
N MET A 1 9.54 -21.69 -56.35
CA MET A 1 8.70 -21.24 -55.22
C MET A 1 9.62 -20.97 -54.04
N LYS A 2 9.88 -19.71 -53.70
CA LYS A 2 10.64 -19.32 -52.50
C LYS A 2 9.73 -18.44 -51.66
N ILE A 3 9.15 -19.04 -50.62
CA ILE A 3 8.30 -18.36 -49.65
C ILE A 3 9.24 -17.51 -48.79
N LEU A 4 9.28 -16.19 -49.02
CA LEU A 4 9.88 -15.26 -48.07
C LEU A 4 8.87 -15.07 -46.93
N ILE A 5 9.13 -15.73 -45.80
CA ILE A 5 8.41 -15.47 -44.55
C ILE A 5 8.94 -14.14 -44.00
N LEU A 6 8.22 -13.06 -44.27
CA LEU A 6 8.43 -11.77 -43.60
C LEU A 6 7.95 -11.90 -42.15
N ILE A 7 8.88 -12.15 -41.24
CA ILE A 7 8.62 -12.07 -39.80
C ILE A 7 8.54 -10.58 -39.45
N PHE A 8 7.33 -10.03 -39.45
CA PHE A 8 7.05 -8.74 -38.82
C PHE A 8 7.14 -8.93 -37.30
N VAL A 9 8.31 -8.66 -36.73
CA VAL A 9 8.45 -8.46 -35.29
C VAL A 9 7.80 -7.12 -34.98
N THR A 10 6.52 -7.15 -34.62
CA THR A 10 5.83 -6.00 -34.07
C THR A 10 6.38 -5.77 -32.66
N LEU A 11 7.32 -4.84 -32.55
CA LEU A 11 7.74 -4.28 -31.27
C LEU A 11 6.50 -3.64 -30.65
N HIS A 12 5.82 -4.34 -29.74
CA HIS A 12 4.83 -3.72 -28.87
C HIS A 12 5.58 -2.79 -27.94
N LEU A 13 5.65 -1.51 -28.34
CA LEU A 13 5.86 -0.41 -27.43
C LEU A 13 4.90 -0.63 -26.28
N VAL A 14 5.44 -1.02 -25.13
CA VAL A 14 4.73 -0.94 -23.86
C VAL A 14 4.52 0.54 -23.67
N ASN A 15 3.39 1.06 -24.13
CA ASN A 15 2.93 2.37 -23.75
C ASN A 15 2.89 2.33 -22.22
N GLY A 16 3.84 3.02 -21.57
CA GLY A 16 3.69 3.42 -20.20
C GLY A 16 2.31 4.04 -20.13
N ALA A 17 1.40 3.38 -19.39
CA ALA A 17 0.06 3.87 -19.19
C ALA A 17 0.22 5.33 -18.78
N ALA A 18 -0.42 6.24 -19.50
CA ALA A 18 -0.57 7.62 -19.05
C ALA A 18 -0.97 7.53 -17.57
N GLU A 19 -0.17 8.11 -16.68
CA GLU A 19 -0.48 8.13 -15.26
C GLU A 19 -1.81 8.85 -15.12
N GLY A 20 -2.90 8.06 -15.09
CA GLY A 20 -4.23 8.60 -14.96
C GLY A 20 -4.28 9.38 -13.66
N GLU A 21 -4.82 10.59 -13.73
CA GLU A 21 -5.04 11.46 -12.57
C GLU A 21 -5.56 10.63 -11.39
N LEU A 22 -4.96 10.85 -10.21
CA LEU A 22 -5.33 10.09 -9.02
C LEU A 22 -6.81 10.27 -8.70
N GLN A 23 -7.46 9.15 -8.40
CA GLN A 23 -8.86 9.13 -8.00
C GLN A 23 -8.98 8.68 -6.55
N TYR A 24 -10.04 9.13 -5.89
CA TYR A 24 -10.38 8.65 -4.55
C TYR A 24 -10.32 7.13 -4.47
N GLY A 25 -9.60 6.61 -3.47
CA GLY A 25 -9.47 5.17 -3.29
C GLY A 25 -8.34 4.52 -4.09
N ASP A 26 -7.59 5.28 -4.89
CA ASP A 26 -6.35 4.80 -5.47
C ASP A 26 -5.33 4.51 -4.36
N ILE A 27 -4.68 3.36 -4.49
CA ILE A 27 -3.52 3.00 -3.71
C ILE A 27 -2.35 3.80 -4.27
N ILE A 28 -1.65 4.49 -3.38
CA ILE A 28 -0.40 5.16 -3.68
C ILE A 28 0.72 4.51 -2.87
N SER A 29 1.91 4.46 -3.47
CA SER A 29 3.10 3.94 -2.83
C SER A 29 4.24 4.96 -2.88
N VAL A 30 5.08 4.96 -1.84
CA VAL A 30 6.31 5.76 -1.78
C VAL A 30 7.45 4.86 -1.35
N SER A 31 8.52 4.85 -2.14
CA SER A 31 9.75 4.13 -1.80
C SER A 31 10.43 4.78 -0.59
N LYS A 32 10.72 3.99 0.43
CA LYS A 32 11.43 4.38 1.65
C LYS A 32 12.63 3.48 1.87
N THR A 33 13.69 4.02 2.46
CA THR A 33 14.88 3.24 2.84
C THR A 33 14.92 3.11 4.37
N CYS A 34 15.00 1.89 4.91
CA CYS A 34 15.26 1.76 6.35
C CYS A 34 16.68 2.24 6.64
N GLY A 35 16.80 3.29 7.45
CA GLY A 35 18.12 3.79 7.89
C GLY A 35 18.93 2.74 8.66
N CYS A 36 18.27 1.74 9.22
CA CYS A 36 18.84 0.66 10.02
C CYS A 36 19.64 -0.38 9.22
N THR A 37 19.21 -0.67 7.99
CA THR A 37 19.66 -1.84 7.21
C THR A 37 19.97 -1.50 5.75
N GLY A 38 19.61 -0.31 5.29
CA GLY A 38 19.75 0.10 3.89
C GLY A 38 18.76 -0.58 2.93
N PHE A 39 17.82 -1.38 3.44
CA PHE A 39 16.79 -2.00 2.61
C PHE A 39 15.74 -0.97 2.19
N THR A 40 15.41 -0.98 0.90
CA THR A 40 14.30 -0.20 0.35
C THR A 40 13.01 -1.00 0.42
N TYR A 41 11.93 -0.35 0.86
CA TYR A 41 10.59 -0.91 0.91
C TYR A 41 9.58 0.14 0.43
N LYS A 42 8.34 -0.27 0.16
CA LYS A 42 7.27 0.66 -0.26
C LYS A 42 6.33 0.94 0.91
N HIS A 43 6.12 2.21 1.21
CA HIS A 43 5.05 2.64 2.11
C HIS A 43 3.78 2.89 1.32
N TYR A 44 2.67 2.28 1.74
CA TYR A 44 1.39 2.35 1.04
C TYR A 44 0.37 3.23 1.77
N GLY A 45 -0.55 3.81 1.00
CA GLY A 45 -1.74 4.46 1.53
C GLY A 45 -2.82 4.65 0.48
N ILE A 46 -3.96 5.20 0.89
CA ILE A 46 -5.14 5.45 0.06
C ILE A 46 -5.28 6.94 -0.17
N TYR A 47 -5.39 7.36 -1.43
CA TYR A 47 -5.63 8.76 -1.79
C TYR A 47 -7.06 9.20 -1.50
N LEU A 48 -7.22 10.39 -0.91
CA LEU A 48 -8.49 10.85 -0.35
C LEU A 48 -9.22 11.94 -1.12
N ASP A 49 -8.69 12.46 -2.24
CA ASP A 49 -9.23 13.49 -3.15
C ASP A 49 -9.75 14.81 -2.53
N LYS A 50 -10.55 14.76 -1.47
CA LYS A 50 -11.09 15.85 -0.67
C LYS A 50 -11.40 15.40 0.76
N ASN A 51 -11.86 16.33 1.60
CA ASN A 51 -12.29 15.99 2.95
C ASN A 51 -13.63 15.21 2.93
N ARG A 52 -13.65 14.03 3.56
CA ARG A 52 -14.83 13.15 3.69
C ARG A 52 -15.03 12.61 5.10
N PHE A 53 -14.15 12.94 6.05
CA PHE A 53 -14.16 12.37 7.40
C PHE A 53 -14.00 13.46 8.46
N ASP A 54 -14.77 13.37 9.54
CA ASP A 54 -14.76 14.35 10.64
C ASP A 54 -13.37 14.58 11.27
N LYS A 55 -12.46 13.59 11.15
CA LYS A 55 -11.10 13.62 11.72
C LYS A 55 -10.01 13.83 10.66
N GLN A 56 -10.37 13.98 9.39
CA GLN A 56 -9.44 14.33 8.33
C GLN A 56 -9.20 15.85 8.39
N GLY A 57 -7.93 16.25 8.49
CA GLY A 57 -7.51 17.64 8.39
C GLY A 57 -7.81 18.24 7.02
N ALA A 58 -7.85 19.56 6.92
CA ALA A 58 -8.19 20.26 5.67
C ALA A 58 -7.23 19.92 4.51
N ASP A 59 -5.96 19.66 4.83
CA ASP A 59 -4.91 19.36 3.85
C ASP A 59 -4.58 17.87 3.75
N ASP A 60 -5.23 17.02 4.55
CA ASP A 60 -4.95 15.59 4.57
C ASP A 60 -5.49 14.96 3.29
N ASN A 61 -4.61 14.30 2.54
CA ASN A 61 -4.90 13.74 1.23
C ASN A 61 -4.58 12.24 1.14
N ILE A 62 -4.12 11.63 2.23
CA ILE A 62 -3.84 10.19 2.32
C ILE A 62 -4.40 9.59 3.62
N PHE A 63 -4.89 8.36 3.54
CA PHE A 63 -5.12 7.48 4.68
C PHE A 63 -4.14 6.32 4.67
N HIS A 64 -3.37 6.12 5.73
CA HIS A 64 -2.31 5.11 5.76
C HIS A 64 -2.01 4.61 7.17
N PHE A 65 -1.20 3.55 7.26
CA PHE A 65 -0.75 2.96 8.53
C PHE A 65 0.71 3.31 8.81
N THR A 66 1.01 3.89 9.97
CA THR A 66 2.35 4.42 10.32
C THR A 66 3.21 3.51 11.20
N GLY A 67 2.77 2.29 11.53
CA GLY A 67 3.52 1.39 12.41
C GLY A 67 3.62 1.89 13.86
N LEU A 68 4.26 1.12 14.76
CA LEU A 68 4.38 1.47 16.18
C LEU A 68 5.39 2.61 16.42
N LYS A 69 4.99 3.68 17.11
CA LYS A 69 5.91 4.76 17.51
C LYS A 69 6.45 4.54 18.93
N LYS A 70 7.78 4.61 19.12
CA LYS A 70 8.54 4.37 20.39
C LYS A 70 8.01 5.07 21.65
N LYS A 71 7.24 6.16 21.55
CA LYS A 71 6.72 6.94 22.69
C LYS A 71 5.19 7.06 22.75
N ALA A 72 4.46 6.46 21.81
CA ALA A 72 3.02 6.60 21.76
C ALA A 72 2.35 5.26 21.50
N ILE A 73 1.27 4.99 22.25
CA ILE A 73 0.27 3.95 21.97
C ILE A 73 -0.51 4.29 20.66
N LEU A 74 0.08 5.08 19.76
CA LEU A 74 -0.53 5.69 18.57
C LEU A 74 0.28 5.34 17.31
N GLY A 75 0.73 4.09 17.24
CA GLY A 75 1.01 3.50 15.95
C GLY A 75 -0.28 2.97 15.35
N GLY A 76 -0.79 3.61 14.31
CA GLY A 76 -2.13 3.32 13.83
C GLY A 76 -2.43 3.87 12.45
N CYS A 77 -3.68 3.68 12.04
CA CYS A 77 -4.26 4.17 10.81
C CYS A 77 -4.59 5.66 10.99
N ILE A 78 -4.02 6.52 10.16
CA ILE A 78 -4.12 7.98 10.28
C ILE A 78 -4.49 8.63 8.96
N PHE A 79 -5.07 9.83 9.06
CA PHE A 79 -5.11 10.81 7.99
C PHE A 79 -3.83 11.63 8.05
N ASP A 80 -3.21 11.87 6.90
CA ASP A 80 -1.98 12.66 6.80
C ASP A 80 -1.94 13.41 5.47
N LYS A 81 -0.97 14.31 5.34
CA LYS A 81 -0.65 15.06 4.13
C LYS A 81 0.61 14.49 3.50
N ILE A 82 0.52 14.09 2.23
CA ILE A 82 1.68 13.68 1.45
C ILE A 82 1.92 14.61 0.26
N ASN A 83 3.21 14.82 -0.06
CA ASN A 83 3.57 15.44 -1.33
C ASN A 83 3.31 14.45 -2.46
N ILE A 84 2.29 14.76 -3.25
CA ILE A 84 1.82 13.95 -4.36
C ILE A 84 2.82 13.81 -5.51
N GLN A 85 3.86 14.66 -5.57
CA GLN A 85 4.86 14.62 -6.65
C GLN A 85 5.82 13.42 -6.54
N ASN A 86 5.88 12.75 -5.38
CA ASN A 86 6.84 11.68 -5.10
C ASN A 86 6.16 10.32 -4.85
N TYR A 87 4.95 10.11 -5.35
CA TYR A 87 4.27 8.81 -5.26
C TYR A 87 4.27 8.06 -6.57
N GLU A 88 3.90 6.79 -6.50
CA GLU A 88 3.42 5.99 -7.62
C GLU A 88 1.99 5.52 -7.34
N LYS A 89 1.10 5.62 -8.32
CA LYS A 89 -0.20 4.93 -8.29
C LYS A 89 0.05 3.42 -8.42
N ASP A 90 -0.34 2.65 -7.40
CA ASP A 90 0.04 1.24 -7.24
C ASP A 90 -1.18 0.33 -7.02
N ASN A 91 -2.19 0.46 -7.89
CA ASN A 91 -3.36 -0.43 -7.92
C ASN A 91 -3.05 -1.76 -8.64
N TYR A 92 -1.97 -2.44 -8.28
CA TYR A 92 -1.44 -3.56 -9.07
C TYR A 92 -2.42 -4.75 -9.18
N LEU A 93 -3.32 -4.94 -8.20
CA LEU A 93 -4.34 -6.00 -8.25
C LEU A 93 -5.45 -5.73 -9.28
N ASP A 94 -5.63 -4.49 -9.78
CA ASP A 94 -6.63 -4.18 -10.83
C ASP A 94 -6.39 -5.01 -12.11
N LYS A 95 -5.16 -5.49 -12.31
CA LYS A 95 -4.75 -6.32 -13.45
C LYS A 95 -5.31 -7.75 -13.36
N ILE A 96 -5.62 -8.23 -12.16
CA ILE A 96 -6.10 -9.59 -11.88
C ILE A 96 -7.63 -9.59 -11.93
N GLU A 97 -8.21 -10.53 -12.69
CA GLU A 97 -9.65 -10.59 -12.96
C GLU A 97 -10.52 -10.56 -11.68
N ASN A 98 -10.16 -11.36 -10.67
CA ASN A 98 -10.89 -11.43 -9.40
C ASN A 98 -10.91 -10.12 -8.59
N TYR A 99 -9.95 -9.22 -8.84
CA TYR A 99 -9.81 -7.93 -8.12
C TYR A 99 -10.13 -6.72 -8.98
N ARG A 100 -10.39 -6.92 -10.27
CA ARG A 100 -10.69 -5.84 -11.23
C ARG A 100 -12.03 -5.13 -10.94
N LYS A 101 -12.90 -5.72 -10.12
CA LYS A 101 -14.21 -5.13 -9.81
C LYS A 101 -14.02 -3.77 -9.14
N LYS A 102 -14.54 -2.71 -9.77
CA LYS A 102 -14.58 -1.38 -9.17
C LYS A 102 -15.34 -1.43 -7.85
N VAL A 103 -14.68 -1.00 -6.79
CA VAL A 103 -15.32 -0.79 -5.48
C VAL A 103 -15.89 0.62 -5.44
N SER A 104 -17.07 0.77 -4.85
CA SER A 104 -17.75 2.05 -4.79
C SER A 104 -17.08 3.00 -3.78
N ILE A 105 -17.29 4.31 -3.96
CA ILE A 105 -16.79 5.32 -3.02
C ILE A 105 -17.32 5.06 -1.62
N GLU A 106 -18.58 4.65 -1.50
CA GLU A 106 -19.25 4.37 -0.23
C GLU A 106 -18.57 3.21 0.50
N GLU A 107 -18.24 2.13 -0.21
CA GLU A 107 -17.59 0.96 0.39
C GLU A 107 -16.14 1.26 0.80
N ILE A 108 -15.39 2.03 -0.01
CA ILE A 108 -14.05 2.50 0.37
C ILE A 108 -14.12 3.38 1.62
N THR A 109 -15.05 4.32 1.66
CA THR A 109 -15.27 5.24 2.80
C THR A 109 -15.65 4.46 4.06
N LYS A 110 -16.54 3.48 3.93
CA LYS A 110 -16.94 2.59 5.02
C LYS A 110 -15.73 1.85 5.61
N ARG A 111 -14.90 1.23 4.77
CA ARG A 111 -13.71 0.49 5.21
C ARG A 111 -12.68 1.40 5.88
N ILE A 112 -12.49 2.62 5.40
CA ILE A 112 -11.62 3.62 6.05
C ILE A 112 -12.15 3.93 7.46
N ASN A 113 -13.44 4.24 7.60
CA ASN A 113 -14.05 4.50 8.91
C ASN A 113 -13.91 3.31 9.86
N GLU A 114 -14.23 2.10 9.39
CA GLU A 114 -14.07 0.87 10.17
C GLU A 114 -12.63 0.70 10.65
N LYS A 115 -11.64 0.94 9.78
CA LYS A 115 -10.23 0.80 10.15
C LYS A 115 -9.75 1.91 11.06
N TYR A 116 -10.12 3.16 10.80
CA TYR A 116 -9.75 4.28 11.64
C TYR A 116 -10.22 4.07 13.09
N GLU A 117 -11.47 3.64 13.29
CA GLU A 117 -12.02 3.33 14.61
C GLU A 117 -11.35 2.11 15.25
N HIS A 118 -11.06 1.06 14.46
CA HIS A 118 -10.41 -0.15 14.95
C HIS A 118 -8.96 0.12 15.39
N CYS A 119 -8.14 0.80 14.55
CA CYS A 119 -6.72 1.05 14.83
C CYS A 119 -6.48 1.94 16.06
N ARG A 120 -7.53 2.61 16.59
CA ARG A 120 -7.46 3.42 17.81
C ARG A 120 -7.79 2.65 19.09
N LYS A 121 -8.43 1.48 19.01
CA LYS A 121 -8.81 0.69 20.18
C LYS A 121 -7.58 -0.03 20.73
N LYS A 122 -7.17 0.31 21.96
CA LYS A 122 -5.97 -0.24 22.64
C LYS A 122 -5.85 -1.76 22.68
N LYS A 123 -6.96 -2.50 22.59
CA LYS A 123 -7.00 -3.97 22.60
C LYS A 123 -6.97 -4.60 21.20
N ASP A 124 -7.28 -3.80 20.18
CA ASP A 124 -7.45 -4.21 18.80
C ASP A 124 -6.46 -3.43 17.93
N VAL A 125 -5.21 -3.33 18.39
CA VAL A 125 -4.11 -2.85 17.56
C VAL A 125 -4.15 -3.72 16.31
N TRP A 126 -4.64 -3.19 15.18
CA TRP A 126 -4.60 -3.82 13.87
C TRP A 126 -3.26 -4.55 13.79
N GLU A 127 -3.31 -5.87 13.97
CA GLU A 127 -2.23 -6.67 14.54
C GLU A 127 -0.87 -6.18 14.01
N ALA A 128 -0.19 -5.31 14.76
CA ALA A 128 0.94 -4.54 14.23
C ALA A 128 2.11 -5.45 13.84
N PHE A 129 2.05 -6.70 14.32
CA PHE A 129 2.97 -7.79 14.01
C PHE A 129 2.58 -8.64 12.80
N SER A 130 1.33 -8.58 12.29
CA SER A 130 0.86 -9.39 11.15
C SER A 130 0.41 -8.56 9.94
N ASN A 131 0.04 -7.29 10.10
CA ASN A 131 -0.43 -6.45 9.00
C ASN A 131 0.34 -5.12 8.89
N ASN A 132 0.83 -4.81 7.68
CA ASN A 132 1.49 -3.54 7.31
C ASN A 132 0.54 -2.60 6.54
N CYS A 133 1.08 -1.49 6.03
CA CYS A 133 0.40 -0.52 5.19
C CYS A 133 -0.15 -1.10 3.89
N GLU A 134 0.51 -2.09 3.29
CA GLU A 134 0.06 -2.73 2.06
C GLU A 134 -1.20 -3.55 2.32
N HIS A 135 -1.23 -4.32 3.42
CA HIS A 135 -2.43 -5.03 3.85
C HIS A 135 -3.61 -4.08 4.10
N LEU A 136 -3.36 -2.93 4.74
CA LEU A 136 -4.39 -1.93 4.97
C LEU A 136 -4.92 -1.36 3.64
N ALA A 137 -4.01 -0.95 2.74
CA ALA A 137 -4.38 -0.35 1.46
C ALA A 137 -5.18 -1.34 0.59
N ASN A 138 -4.72 -2.59 0.50
CA ASN A 138 -5.42 -3.63 -0.24
C ASN A 138 -6.77 -3.99 0.38
N TYR A 139 -6.87 -4.02 1.72
CA TYR A 139 -8.16 -4.26 2.35
C TYR A 139 -9.16 -3.14 2.03
N ILE A 140 -8.73 -1.88 2.08
CA ILE A 140 -9.61 -0.75 1.78
C ILE A 140 -10.07 -0.82 0.32
N ARG A 141 -9.15 -0.97 -0.63
CA ARG A 141 -9.48 -0.95 -2.06
C ARG A 141 -10.20 -2.21 -2.51
N TYR A 142 -9.76 -3.40 -2.08
CA TYR A 142 -10.20 -4.69 -2.63
C TYR A 142 -10.98 -5.56 -1.64
N GLY A 143 -10.90 -5.28 -0.34
CA GLY A 143 -11.54 -6.09 0.71
C GLY A 143 -10.65 -7.21 1.24
N GLU A 144 -9.46 -7.40 0.67
CA GLU A 144 -8.53 -8.48 1.00
C GLU A 144 -7.25 -7.97 1.64
N LYS A 145 -6.76 -8.68 2.66
CA LYS A 145 -5.50 -8.35 3.34
C LYS A 145 -4.33 -9.03 2.63
N ILE A 146 -3.85 -8.44 1.55
CA ILE A 146 -2.74 -8.95 0.75
C ILE A 146 -1.50 -8.07 0.94
N SER A 147 -0.31 -8.67 1.02
CA SER A 147 0.97 -7.97 0.95
C SER A 147 1.98 -8.80 0.16
N LEU A 148 2.64 -8.17 -0.80
CA LEU A 148 3.73 -8.74 -1.58
C LEU A 148 5.10 -8.31 -1.05
N GLN A 149 5.16 -7.30 -0.18
CA GLN A 149 6.39 -6.89 0.47
C GLN A 149 6.94 -8.00 1.38
N VAL A 150 8.13 -8.48 1.02
CA VAL A 150 8.96 -9.36 1.86
C VAL A 150 10.12 -8.54 2.40
N CYS A 151 10.27 -8.51 3.71
CA CYS A 151 11.42 -7.86 4.36
C CYS A 151 12.52 -8.91 4.56
N GLY A 152 13.77 -8.51 4.31
CA GLY A 152 14.89 -9.40 3.99
C GLY A 152 15.12 -10.63 4.88
N LEU A 153 15.82 -11.61 4.30
CA LEU A 153 16.33 -12.82 4.96
C LEU A 153 17.20 -12.50 6.17
N LEU A 154 16.80 -12.97 7.36
CA LEU A 154 17.72 -13.15 8.48
C LEU A 154 18.62 -14.36 8.19
N LYS A 155 19.90 -14.11 7.88
CA LYS A 155 20.92 -15.15 7.89
C LYS A 155 21.45 -15.28 9.32
N GLN A 156 20.95 -16.25 10.08
CA GLN A 156 21.62 -16.73 11.29
C GLN A 156 21.79 -18.25 11.20
N SER A 157 22.97 -18.72 11.60
CA SER A 157 23.49 -20.07 11.38
C SER A 157 22.46 -21.20 11.56
N GLY A 158 22.24 -21.99 10.51
CA GLY A 158 21.84 -23.40 10.61
C GLY A 158 20.37 -23.75 10.82
N ARG A 159 19.47 -22.81 11.16
CA ARG A 159 18.02 -23.05 11.20
C ARG A 159 17.25 -21.86 10.66
N VAL A 160 16.64 -22.04 9.49
CA VAL A 160 15.76 -21.04 8.87
C VAL A 160 14.45 -21.01 9.64
N TYR A 161 14.28 -20.01 10.51
CA TYR A 161 12.95 -19.55 10.93
C TYR A 161 12.57 -18.40 10.01
N ILE A 162 11.56 -18.60 9.16
CA ILE A 162 10.94 -17.51 8.39
C ILE A 162 10.13 -16.67 9.38
N LEU A 163 10.74 -15.65 9.95
CA LEU A 163 10.02 -14.57 10.61
C LEU A 163 9.69 -13.53 9.53
N LEU A 164 8.45 -13.55 9.06
CA LEU A 164 7.85 -12.50 8.22
C LEU A 164 7.75 -11.21 9.06
N LEU A 165 8.86 -10.49 9.24
CA LEU A 165 8.85 -9.24 9.98
C LEU A 165 8.41 -8.11 9.04
N ASN A 166 7.32 -7.43 9.38
CA ASN A 166 6.84 -6.25 8.65
C ASN A 166 7.93 -5.16 8.58
N CYS A 167 8.25 -4.65 7.38
CA CYS A 167 9.33 -3.66 7.16
C CYS A 167 9.07 -2.37 7.95
N GLN A 168 7.81 -2.05 8.16
CA GLN A 168 7.37 -0.88 8.92
C GLN A 168 7.67 -0.96 10.43
N LEU A 169 8.03 -2.13 10.96
CA LEU A 169 8.48 -2.26 12.35
C LEU A 169 9.96 -1.86 12.52
N PHE A 170 10.74 -1.80 11.44
CA PHE A 170 12.18 -1.53 11.49
C PHE A 170 12.56 -0.05 11.33
N ASP A 171 11.63 0.83 10.96
CA ASP A 171 11.82 2.29 10.96
C ASP A 171 11.84 2.89 12.39
N MET A 172 12.11 2.07 13.41
CA MET A 172 12.12 2.40 14.84
C MET A 172 13.46 2.92 15.33
#